data_AF-A0A9E4M4B2-F1
#
_entry.id   AF-A0A9E4M4B2-F1
#
_cell.length_a   1.000
_cell.length_b   1.000
_cell.length_c   1.000
_cell.angle_alpha   90.00
_cell.angle_beta   90.00
_cell.angle_gamma   90.00
#
_symmetry.space_group_name_H-M   'P 1'
#
loop_
_entity.id
_entity.type
_entity.pdbx_description
1 polymer ?
#
loop_
_entity_poly.entity_id
_entity_poly.type
_entity_poly.pdbx_seq_one_letter_code
_entity_poly.pdbx_strand_id
1 'polypeptide(L)'
;MGAIVVLNNVTAPGANLAFVEHIMTMDTTNMDEGTQWRAIRSPILHRIAFVSILVLEVAVTVLSLVGTYFLVANLGAPADAWEAAKLFGYLGFMAALVVWFLVIQVVGAEWFVSWQSEGWNAIRDSTRINLITLAGVILLRLA
;
A
#
# COMPACT_ATOMS: atom_id res chain seq x y z
N MET A 1 -9.49 7.10 -2.55
CA MET A 1 -8.04 7.28 -2.33
C MET A 1 -7.22 6.55 -3.38
N GLY A 2 -7.31 5.22 -3.48
CA GLY A 2 -6.48 4.42 -4.41
C GLY A 2 -6.44 4.92 -5.86
N ALA A 3 -7.58 5.27 -6.45
CA ALA A 3 -7.63 5.77 -7.84
C ALA A 3 -6.78 7.04 -8.07
N ILE A 4 -6.71 7.95 -7.09
CA ILE A 4 -5.90 9.17 -7.17
C ILE A 4 -4.41 8.82 -7.08
N VAL A 5 -4.06 7.88 -6.21
CA VAL A 5 -2.67 7.39 -6.05
C VAL A 5 -2.18 6.74 -7.34
N VAL A 6 -2.98 5.84 -7.92
CA VAL A 6 -2.68 5.19 -9.20
C VAL A 6 -2.52 6.23 -10.31
N LEU A 7 -3.44 7.20 -10.41
CA LEU A 7 -3.36 8.26 -11.42
C LEU A 7 -2.05 9.04 -11.29
N ASN A 8 -1.67 9.42 -10.07
CA ASN A 8 -0.41 10.12 -9.82
C ASN A 8 0.79 9.28 -10.24
N ASN A 9 0.84 8.01 -9.86
CA ASN A 9 1.93 7.11 -10.20
C ASN A 9 2.07 6.82 -11.69
N VAL A 10 0.96 6.84 -12.44
CA VAL A 10 1.00 6.65 -13.90
C VAL A 10 1.39 7.94 -14.63
N THR A 11 0.87 9.10 -14.19
CA THR A 11 1.04 10.37 -14.92
C THR A 11 2.29 11.15 -14.52
N ALA A 12 2.76 10.99 -13.28
CA ALA A 12 3.92 11.67 -12.73
C ALA A 12 4.73 10.76 -11.79
N PRO A 13 5.31 9.65 -12.28
CA PRO A 13 5.98 8.64 -11.45
C PRO A 13 7.22 9.14 -10.71
N GLY A 14 7.84 10.25 -11.16
CA GLY A 14 9.19 10.65 -10.74
C GLY A 14 9.40 10.72 -9.23
N ALA A 15 8.46 11.33 -8.50
CA ALA A 15 8.57 11.46 -7.04
C ALA A 15 8.50 10.11 -6.31
N ASN A 16 7.58 9.24 -6.72
CA ASN A 16 7.36 7.95 -6.05
C ASN A 16 8.37 6.88 -6.49
N LEU A 17 8.91 6.97 -7.70
CA LEU A 17 10.06 6.16 -8.10
C LEU A 17 11.30 6.57 -7.30
N ALA A 18 11.59 7.87 -7.17
CA ALA A 18 12.69 8.36 -6.34
C ALA A 18 12.55 7.91 -4.88
N PHE A 19 11.31 7.90 -4.37
CA PHE A 19 11.01 7.37 -3.03
C PHE A 19 11.45 5.90 -2.87
N VAL A 20 11.10 5.04 -3.84
CA VAL A 20 11.51 3.63 -3.84
C VAL A 20 13.03 3.49 -3.99
N GLU A 21 13.64 4.30 -4.87
CA GLU A 21 15.10 4.32 -5.08
C GLU A 21 15.82 4.60 -3.77
N HIS A 22 15.52 5.70 -3.09
CA HIS A 22 16.19 6.10 -1.84
C HIS A 22 15.99 5.10 -0.69
N ILE A 23 14.81 4.50 -0.58
CA ILE A 23 14.59 3.43 0.40
C ILE A 23 15.51 2.25 0.10
N MET A 24 15.52 1.76 -1.15
CA MET A 24 16.26 0.57 -1.52
C MET A 24 17.78 0.79 -1.50
N THR A 25 18.26 1.99 -1.84
CA THR A 25 19.68 2.35 -1.75
C THR A 25 20.17 2.56 -0.33
N MET A 26 19.27 2.88 0.61
CA MET A 26 19.58 3.19 2.00
C MET A 26 20.60 4.34 2.16
N ASP A 27 20.70 5.21 1.16
CA ASP A 27 21.73 6.26 1.03
C ASP A 27 21.53 7.44 2.00
N THR A 28 20.34 7.54 2.59
CA THR A 28 19.96 8.55 3.59
C THR A 28 19.76 7.98 4.99
N THR A 29 20.26 6.78 5.25
CA THR A 29 20.26 6.13 6.58
C THR A 29 21.61 6.34 7.29
N ASN A 30 21.75 5.93 8.54
CA ASN A 30 22.97 6.14 9.34
C ASN A 30 24.21 5.35 8.85
N MET A 31 24.14 4.68 7.70
CA MET A 31 25.25 3.93 7.07
C MET A 31 25.92 2.89 7.99
N ASP A 32 25.18 2.35 8.96
CA ASP A 32 25.66 1.29 9.84
C ASP A 32 26.03 0.02 9.04
N GLU A 33 27.27 -0.47 9.19
CA GLU A 33 27.80 -1.63 8.46
C GLU A 33 26.91 -2.88 8.66
N GLY A 34 26.24 -3.00 9.81
CA GLY A 34 25.34 -4.11 10.14
C GLY A 34 24.09 -4.21 9.27
N THR A 35 23.69 -3.12 8.60
CA THR A 35 22.44 -3.06 7.80
C THR A 35 22.67 -2.79 6.31
N GLN A 36 23.78 -2.13 5.96
CA GLN A 36 24.09 -1.71 4.59
C GLN A 36 24.28 -2.87 3.59
N TRP A 37 24.55 -4.09 4.07
CA TRP A 37 24.64 -5.27 3.20
C TRP A 37 23.34 -5.60 2.45
N ARG A 38 22.20 -5.07 2.93
CA ARG A 38 20.87 -5.26 2.32
C ARG A 38 20.55 -4.24 1.24
N ALA A 39 21.35 -3.18 1.10
CA ALA A 39 21.10 -2.10 0.15
C ALA A 39 21.13 -2.61 -1.30
N ILE A 40 20.12 -2.23 -2.07
CA ILE A 40 19.97 -2.58 -3.49
C ILE A 40 20.23 -1.31 -4.29
N ARG A 41 21.28 -1.31 -5.13
CA ARG A 41 21.70 -0.14 -5.93
C ARG A 41 21.39 -0.27 -7.43
N SER A 42 20.68 -1.33 -7.84
CA SER A 42 20.34 -1.57 -9.24
C SER A 42 19.10 -0.78 -9.65
N PRO A 43 19.19 0.18 -10.60
CA PRO A 43 18.03 0.96 -11.06
C PRO A 43 16.92 0.09 -11.67
N ILE A 44 17.28 -1.07 -12.24
CA ILE A 44 16.31 -2.01 -12.79
C ILE A 44 15.47 -2.62 -11.66
N LEU A 45 16.10 -3.00 -10.54
CA LEU A 45 15.39 -3.56 -9.40
C LEU A 45 14.51 -2.51 -8.71
N HIS A 46 14.93 -1.25 -8.66
CA HIS A 46 14.09 -0.14 -8.18
C HIS A 46 12.83 0.03 -9.01
N ARG A 47 12.96 0.01 -10.35
CA ARG A 47 11.81 0.08 -11.27
C ARG A 47 10.88 -1.11 -11.11
N ILE A 48 11.42 -2.33 -10.96
CA ILE A 48 10.61 -3.52 -10.72
C ILE A 48 9.82 -3.40 -9.41
N ALA A 49 10.47 -2.94 -8.33
CA ALA A 49 9.81 -2.73 -7.04
C ALA A 49 8.70 -1.67 -7.15
N PHE A 50 8.99 -0.52 -7.78
CA PHE A 50 8.01 0.53 -8.02
C PHE A 50 6.80 0.03 -8.82
N VAL A 51 7.02 -0.67 -9.94
CA VAL A 51 5.94 -1.24 -10.75
C VAL A 51 5.14 -2.27 -9.96
N SER A 52 5.78 -3.07 -9.12
CA SER A 52 5.10 -4.04 -8.26
C SER A 52 4.17 -3.36 -7.25
N ILE A 53 4.63 -2.27 -6.62
CA ILE A 53 3.79 -1.43 -5.75
C ILE A 53 2.60 -0.86 -6.52
N LEU A 54 2.84 -0.30 -7.70
CA LEU A 54 1.77 0.26 -8.55
C LEU A 54 0.73 -0.79 -8.93
N VAL A 55 1.15 -2.01 -9.30
CA VAL A 55 0.21 -3.11 -9.60
C VAL A 55 -0.65 -3.45 -8.39
N LEU A 56 -0.08 -3.46 -7.18
CA LEU A 56 -0.85 -3.69 -5.96
C LEU A 56 -1.83 -2.54 -5.67
N GLU A 57 -1.43 -1.28 -5.88
CA GLU A 57 -2.32 -0.12 -5.73
C GLU A 57 -3.49 -0.13 -6.74
N VAL A 58 -3.23 -0.59 -7.97
CA VAL A 58 -4.29 -0.85 -8.97
C VAL A 58 -5.22 -1.95 -8.45
N ALA A 59 -4.69 -3.06 -7.93
CA ALA A 59 -5.49 -4.13 -7.36
C ALA A 59 -6.37 -3.64 -6.19
N VAL A 60 -5.82 -2.86 -5.26
CA VAL A 60 -6.58 -2.19 -4.19
C VAL A 60 -7.73 -1.39 -4.79
N THR A 61 -7.43 -0.54 -5.77
CA THR A 61 -8.42 0.35 -6.38
C THR A 61 -9.55 -0.43 -7.05
N VAL A 62 -9.22 -1.44 -7.86
CA VAL A 62 -10.20 -2.26 -8.57
C VAL A 62 -11.06 -3.04 -7.60
N LEU A 63 -10.45 -3.73 -6.62
CA LEU A 63 -11.19 -4.52 -5.62
C LEU A 63 -12.11 -3.63 -4.79
N SER A 64 -11.66 -2.46 -4.37
CA SER A 64 -12.50 -1.51 -3.63
C SER A 64 -13.66 -0.99 -4.47
N LEU A 65 -13.45 -0.63 -5.75
CA LEU A 65 -14.52 -0.16 -6.63
C LEU A 65 -15.56 -1.26 -6.89
N VAL A 66 -15.10 -2.48 -7.17
CA VAL A 66 -15.97 -3.64 -7.36
C VAL A 66 -16.74 -3.96 -6.07
N GLY A 67 -16.08 -3.92 -4.91
CA GLY A 67 -16.73 -4.09 -3.61
C GLY A 67 -17.79 -3.03 -3.33
N THR A 68 -17.49 -1.75 -3.58
CA THR A 68 -18.47 -0.68 -3.45
C THR A 68 -19.66 -0.90 -4.39
N TYR A 69 -19.42 -1.28 -5.64
CA TYR A 69 -20.50 -1.58 -6.59
C TYR A 69 -21.42 -2.70 -6.07
N PHE A 70 -20.86 -3.83 -5.62
CA PHE A 70 -21.67 -4.94 -5.11
C PHE A 70 -22.44 -4.57 -3.84
N LEU A 71 -21.82 -3.82 -2.92
CA LEU A 71 -22.50 -3.36 -1.71
C LEU A 71 -23.68 -2.43 -2.04
N VAL A 72 -23.49 -1.47 -2.95
CA VAL A 72 -24.56 -0.55 -3.37
C VAL A 72 -25.68 -1.31 -4.10
N ALA A 73 -25.33 -2.25 -4.97
CA ALA A 73 -26.31 -3.04 -5.72
C ALA A 73 -27.16 -3.98 -4.84
N ASN A 74 -26.67 -4.33 -3.64
CA ASN A 74 -27.35 -5.22 -2.70
C ASN A 74 -27.88 -4.49 -1.44
N LEU A 75 -28.03 -3.17 -1.50
CA LEU A 75 -28.67 -2.42 -0.42
C LEU A 75 -30.12 -2.90 -0.22
N GLY A 76 -30.45 -3.28 1.02
CA GLY A 76 -31.77 -3.82 1.37
C GLY A 76 -32.02 -5.27 0.92
N ALA A 77 -30.99 -5.95 0.40
CA ALA A 77 -31.08 -7.37 0.09
C ALA A 77 -31.17 -8.23 1.37
N PRO A 78 -31.64 -9.49 1.28
CA PRO A 78 -31.58 -10.44 2.38
C PRO A 78 -30.14 -10.62 2.91
N ALA A 79 -30.03 -11.03 4.18
CA ALA A 79 -28.77 -11.02 4.92
C ALA A 79 -27.65 -11.87 4.26
N ASP A 80 -28.00 -13.00 3.64
CA ASP A 80 -27.07 -13.88 2.93
C ASP A 80 -26.46 -13.19 1.68
N ALA A 81 -27.28 -12.51 0.90
CA ALA A 81 -26.85 -11.74 -0.27
C ALA A 81 -25.99 -10.52 0.14
N TRP A 82 -26.36 -9.84 1.23
CA TRP A 82 -25.58 -8.74 1.80
C TRP A 82 -24.19 -9.19 2.25
N GLU A 83 -24.10 -10.30 3.00
CA GLU A 83 -22.82 -10.85 3.46
C GLU A 83 -21.93 -11.27 2.29
N ALA A 84 -22.51 -11.90 1.26
CA ALA A 84 -21.75 -12.27 0.05
C ALA A 84 -21.19 -11.05 -0.70
N ALA A 85 -21.94 -9.94 -0.75
CA ALA A 85 -21.53 -8.71 -1.42
C ALA A 85 -20.28 -8.05 -0.79
N LYS A 86 -19.98 -8.34 0.49
CA LYS A 86 -18.82 -7.77 1.22
C LYS A 86 -17.48 -8.32 0.78
N LEU A 87 -17.42 -9.48 0.10
CA LEU A 87 -16.19 -10.18 -0.24
C LEU A 87 -15.14 -9.27 -0.89
N PHE A 88 -15.53 -8.55 -1.94
CA PHE A 88 -14.60 -7.67 -2.66
C PHE A 88 -14.17 -6.46 -1.82
N GLY A 89 -15.02 -5.99 -0.91
CA GLY A 89 -14.66 -4.97 0.08
C GLY A 89 -13.54 -5.46 1.00
N TYR A 90 -13.66 -6.67 1.53
CA TYR A 90 -12.60 -7.29 2.35
C TYR A 90 -11.33 -7.55 1.55
N LEU A 91 -11.43 -8.04 0.32
CA LEU A 91 -10.25 -8.24 -0.54
C LEU A 91 -9.53 -6.91 -0.82
N GLY A 92 -10.28 -5.82 -1.03
CA GLY A 92 -9.71 -4.47 -1.19
C GLY A 92 -8.95 -4.01 0.05
N PHE A 93 -9.53 -4.20 1.25
CA PHE A 93 -8.84 -3.88 2.50
C PHE A 93 -7.62 -4.76 2.76
N MET A 94 -7.69 -6.06 2.44
CA MET A 94 -6.54 -6.97 2.57
C MET A 94 -5.40 -6.58 1.63
N ALA A 95 -5.72 -6.26 0.37
CA ALA A 95 -4.73 -5.74 -0.58
C ALA A 95 -4.11 -4.42 -0.08
N ALA A 96 -4.90 -3.57 0.57
CA ALA A 96 -4.39 -2.33 1.15
C ALA A 96 -3.39 -2.61 2.28
N LEU A 97 -3.69 -3.54 3.18
CA LEU A 97 -2.74 -3.95 4.22
C LEU A 97 -1.47 -4.56 3.63
N VAL A 98 -1.56 -5.33 2.53
CA VAL A 98 -0.35 -5.82 1.83
C VAL A 98 0.53 -4.64 1.37
N VAL A 99 -0.05 -3.61 0.76
CA VAL A 99 0.71 -2.44 0.31
C VAL A 99 1.28 -1.67 1.51
N TRP A 100 0.43 -1.14 2.37
CA TRP A 100 0.86 -0.14 3.36
C TRP A 100 1.42 -0.74 4.63
N PHE A 101 1.03 -1.94 5.05
CA PHE A 101 1.66 -2.61 6.18
C PHE A 101 2.86 -3.44 5.72
N LEU A 102 2.66 -4.43 4.85
CA LEU A 102 3.74 -5.36 4.51
C LEU A 102 4.82 -4.70 3.64
N VAL A 103 4.46 -4.06 2.53
CA VAL A 103 5.46 -3.51 1.61
C VAL A 103 6.08 -2.23 2.18
N ILE A 104 5.29 -1.29 2.69
CA ILE A 104 5.84 0.00 3.15
C ILE A 104 6.43 -0.08 4.56
N GLN A 105 5.74 -0.65 5.56
CA GLN A 105 6.28 -0.69 6.93
C GLN A 105 7.28 -1.83 7.12
N VAL A 106 6.90 -3.07 6.82
CA VAL A 106 7.77 -4.22 7.11
C VAL A 106 8.98 -4.23 6.16
N VAL A 107 8.75 -4.11 4.84
CA VAL A 107 9.87 -4.12 3.89
C VAL A 107 10.54 -2.74 3.80
N GLY A 108 9.80 -1.67 3.53
CA GLY A 108 10.38 -0.34 3.38
C GLY A 108 11.01 0.19 4.67
N ALA A 109 10.25 0.24 5.76
CA ALA A 109 10.75 0.83 6.99
C ALA A 109 11.67 -0.11 7.77
N GLU A 110 11.29 -1.36 8.04
CA GLU A 110 12.09 -2.25 8.90
C GLU A 110 13.26 -2.91 8.17
N TRP A 111 13.06 -3.49 6.99
CA TRP A 111 14.14 -4.18 6.28
C TRP A 111 15.19 -3.21 5.72
N PHE A 112 14.75 -2.11 5.10
CA PHE A 112 15.63 -1.05 4.56
C PHE A 112 15.89 0.09 5.54
N VAL A 113 15.38 0.00 6.78
CA VAL A 113 15.68 0.97 7.85
C VAL A 113 15.29 2.41 7.45
N SER A 114 14.29 2.56 6.58
CA SER A 114 13.91 3.87 6.04
C SER A 114 13.36 4.81 7.10
N TRP A 115 12.97 4.26 8.28
CA TRP A 115 12.56 5.05 9.43
C TRP A 115 13.65 5.99 9.97
N GLN A 116 14.92 5.74 9.65
CA GLN A 116 16.02 6.65 9.98
C GLN A 116 16.10 7.86 9.05
N SER A 117 15.55 7.77 7.85
CA SER A 117 15.62 8.87 6.88
C SER A 117 14.63 9.98 7.25
N GLU A 118 15.10 11.23 7.26
CA GLU A 118 14.21 12.38 7.46
C GLU A 118 13.27 12.62 6.27
N GLY A 119 13.76 12.38 5.04
CA GLY A 119 13.04 12.67 3.79
C GLY A 119 12.32 11.47 3.18
N TRP A 120 12.78 10.25 3.44
CA TRP A 120 12.33 9.03 2.75
C TRP A 120 11.71 8.01 3.72
N ASN A 121 10.80 8.49 4.57
CA ASN A 121 10.14 7.71 5.61
C ASN A 121 8.62 7.84 5.52
N ALA A 122 7.93 6.71 5.32
CA ALA A 122 6.47 6.65 5.22
C ALA A 122 5.79 5.99 6.43
N ILE A 123 6.47 5.76 7.57
CA ILE A 123 5.85 5.12 8.75
C ILE A 123 4.59 5.88 9.19
N ARG A 124 4.67 7.21 9.30
CA ARG A 124 3.55 8.02 9.79
C ARG A 124 2.34 7.89 8.87
N ASP A 125 2.55 8.00 7.57
CA ASP A 125 1.45 7.96 6.58
C ASP A 125 0.88 6.55 6.44
N SER A 126 1.74 5.54 6.29
CA SER A 126 1.31 4.14 6.23
C SER A 126 0.56 3.72 7.50
N THR A 127 0.97 4.19 8.68
CA THR A 127 0.27 3.88 9.94
C THR A 127 -1.15 4.43 9.94
N ARG A 128 -1.34 5.68 9.50
CA ARG A 128 -2.67 6.29 9.38
C ARG A 128 -3.54 5.53 8.38
N ILE A 129 -2.98 5.16 7.24
CA ILE A 129 -3.69 4.38 6.20
C ILE A 129 -4.09 3.00 6.75
N ASN A 130 -3.18 2.31 7.45
CA ASN A 130 -3.45 1.00 8.06
C ASN A 130 -4.55 1.10 9.13
N LEU A 131 -4.53 2.13 9.97
CA LEU A 131 -5.59 2.35 10.97
C LEU A 131 -6.96 2.58 10.32
N ILE A 132 -7.03 3.42 9.29
CA ILE A 132 -8.27 3.67 8.54
C ILE A 132 -8.74 2.39 7.83
N THR A 133 -7.81 1.60 7.28
CA THR A 133 -8.09 0.33 6.62
C THR A 133 -8.68 -0.69 7.61
N LEU A 134 -8.08 -0.83 8.79
CA LEU A 134 -8.60 -1.69 9.85
C LEU A 134 -9.96 -1.22 10.37
N ALA A 135 -10.15 0.09 10.55
CA ALA A 135 -11.45 0.66 10.89
C ALA A 135 -12.50 0.32 9.81
N GLY A 136 -12.13 0.42 8.53
CA GLY A 136 -12.98 0.04 7.40
C GLY A 136 -13.39 -1.44 7.43
N VAL A 137 -12.46 -2.35 7.75
CA VAL A 137 -12.76 -3.78 7.93
C VAL A 137 -13.77 -3.99 9.05
N ILE A 138 -13.57 -3.33 10.20
CA ILE A 138 -14.48 -3.43 11.35
C ILE A 138 -15.87 -2.88 10.99
N LEU A 139 -15.94 -1.70 10.38
CA LEU A 139 -17.21 -1.09 9.97
C LEU A 139 -17.95 -1.96 8.96
N LEU A 140 -17.25 -2.52 7.97
CA LEU A 140 -17.87 -3.43 6.98
C LEU A 140 -18.38 -4.73 7.63
N ARG A 141 -17.72 -5.20 8.68
CA ARG A 141 -18.16 -6.37 9.46
C ARG A 141 -19.40 -6.09 10.29
N LEU A 142 -19.57 -4.87 10.77
CA LEU A 142 -20.69 -4.45 11.62
C LEU A 142 -21.91 -3.97 10.84
N ALA A 143 -21.73 -3.51 9.59
CA ALA A 143 -22.81 -3.14 8.67
C ALA A 143 -23.60 -4.35 8.20
#